data_AF-A0A957GBU0-F1
#
_entry.id   AF-A0A957GBU0-F1
#
_cell.length_a   1.000
_cell.length_b   1.000
_cell.length_c   1.000
_cell.angle_alpha   90.00
_cell.angle_beta   90.00
_cell.angle_gamma   90.00
#
_symmetry.space_group_name_H-M   'P 1'
#
loop_
_entity.id
_entity.type
_entity.pdbx_description
1 polymer ?
#
loop_
_entity_poly.entity_id
_entity_poly.type
_entity_poly.pdbx_seq_one_letter_code
_entity_poly.pdbx_strand_id
1 'polypeptide(L)' 'TRVLLADGLGSARVEMVGGVVETTTTYEPYGKLLAQTGSSGTTYGFTGEQEDAATGLVYLR' A
#
# COMPACT_ATOMS: atom_id res chain seq x y z
N THR A 1 -9.93 0.74 14.22
CA THR A 1 -9.48 -0.41 13.40
C THR A 1 -8.95 0.08 12.08
N ARG A 2 -7.87 -0.53 11.59
CA ARG A 2 -7.26 -0.25 10.29
C ARG A 2 -7.76 -1.24 9.25
N VAL A 3 -8.08 -0.78 8.04
CA VAL A 3 -8.57 -1.60 6.93
C VAL A 3 -7.80 -1.24 5.67
N LEU A 4 -7.33 -2.25 4.95
CA LEU A 4 -6.72 -2.10 3.63
C LEU A 4 -7.73 -2.54 2.56
N LEU A 5 -8.06 -1.64 1.65
CA LEU A 5 -8.86 -1.95 0.48
C LEU A 5 -7.90 -2.28 -0.66
N ALA A 6 -7.92 -3.55 -1.07
CA ALA A 6 -7.03 -4.06 -2.09
C ALA A 6 -7.67 -4.06 -3.48
N ASP A 7 -6.86 -3.98 -4.54
CA ASP A 7 -7.30 -4.26 -5.91
C ASP A 7 -7.29 -5.76 -6.24
N GLY A 8 -7.60 -6.11 -7.49
CA GLY A 8 -7.68 -7.50 -7.94
C GLY A 8 -6.37 -8.28 -7.90
N LEU A 9 -5.22 -7.59 -7.79
CA LEU A 9 -3.91 -8.22 -7.60
C LEU A 9 -3.51 -8.29 -6.12
N GLY A 10 -4.35 -7.77 -5.21
CA GLY A 10 -4.06 -7.70 -3.78
C GLY A 10 -3.31 -6.42 -3.37
N SER A 11 -3.06 -5.47 -4.27
CA SER A 11 -2.34 -4.24 -3.93
C SER A 11 -3.17 -3.34 -3.03
N ALA A 12 -2.62 -2.85 -1.92
CA ALA A 12 -3.32 -1.91 -1.05
C ALA A 12 -3.51 -0.54 -1.74
N ARG A 13 -4.74 -0.18 -2.09
CA ARG A 13 -5.06 1.07 -2.81
C ARG A 13 -5.60 2.17 -1.90
N VAL A 14 -6.31 1.78 -0.85
CA VAL A 14 -6.82 2.70 0.16
C VAL A 14 -6.58 2.13 1.54
N GLU A 15 -6.01 2.95 2.41
CA GLU A 15 -5.89 2.67 3.83
C GLU A 15 -6.92 3.51 4.59
N MET A 16 -7.71 2.85 5.44
CA MET A 16 -8.68 3.52 6.31
C MET A 16 -8.39 3.25 7.77
N VAL A 17 -8.56 4.26 8.61
CA VAL A 17 -8.50 4.14 10.07
C VAL A 17 -9.76 4.75 10.67
N GLY A 18 -10.50 3.95 11.44
CA GLY A 18 -11.72 4.44 12.09
C GLY A 18 -12.83 4.86 11.12
N GLY A 19 -12.83 4.32 9.89
CA GLY A 19 -13.80 4.66 8.84
C GLY A 19 -13.46 5.90 8.02
N VAL A 20 -12.30 6.52 8.26
CA VAL A 20 -11.78 7.66 7.49
C VAL A 20 -10.63 7.19 6.59
N VAL A 21 -10.54 7.73 5.38
CA VAL A 21 -9.42 7.48 4.46
C VAL A 21 -8.17 8.22 4.96
N GLU A 22 -7.13 7.47 5.28
CA GLU A 22 -5.83 7.99 5.70
C GLU A 22 -4.86 8.08 4.52
N THR A 23 -4.91 7.11 3.61
CA THR A 23 -4.00 7.06 2.47
C THR A 23 -4.70 6.52 1.24
N THR A 24 -4.39 7.10 0.08
CA THR A 24 -4.68 6.51 -1.22
C THR A 24 -3.40 6.33 -2.00
N THR A 25 -3.23 5.18 -2.62
CA THR A 25 -1.99 4.79 -3.31
C THR A 25 -2.30 4.29 -4.71
N THR A 26 -1.56 4.83 -5.68
CA THR A 26 -1.59 4.39 -7.07
C THR A 26 -0.20 3.91 -7.45
N TYR A 27 -0.12 2.70 -7.99
CA TYR A 27 1.11 2.09 -8.47
C TYR A 27 1.16 2.11 -9.99
N GLU A 28 2.37 2.22 -10.53
CA GLU A 28 2.70 1.83 -11.89
C GLU A 28 2.55 0.29 -12.06
N PRO A 29 2.48 -0.25 -13.30
CA PRO A 29 2.24 -1.68 -13.53
C PRO A 29 3.21 -2.64 -12.83
N TYR A 30 4.42 -2.20 -12.49
CA TYR A 30 5.46 -3.00 -11.83
C TYR A 30 5.74 -2.54 -10.38
N GLY A 31 4.77 -1.93 -9.72
CA GLY A 31 4.80 -1.70 -8.27
C GLY A 31 5.49 -0.42 -7.82
N LYS A 32 6.09 0.35 -8.73
CA LYS A 32 6.59 1.69 -8.40
C LYS A 32 5.44 2.61 -8.01
N LEU A 33 5.66 3.44 -6.99
CA LEU A 33 4.68 4.45 -6.59
C LEU A 33 4.48 5.50 -7.69
N LEU A 34 3.26 5.61 -8.21
CA LEU A 34 2.86 6.65 -9.16
C LEU A 34 2.35 7.89 -8.43
N ALA A 35 1.50 7.70 -7.43
CA ALA A 35 0.95 8.78 -6.62
C ALA A 35 0.49 8.26 -5.25
N GLN A 36 0.71 9.04 -4.20
CA GLN A 36 0.17 8.81 -2.87
C GLN A 36 -0.41 10.09 -2.29
N THR A 37 -1.54 9.99 -1.60
CA THR A 37 -2.00 11.03 -0.66
C THR A 37 -1.93 10.50 0.76
N GLY A 38 -1.56 11.35 1.72
CA GLY A 38 -1.37 10.93 3.11
C GLY A 38 -0.12 10.07 3.32
N SER A 39 0.01 9.52 4.53
CA SER A 39 1.10 8.63 4.91
C SER A 39 0.54 7.27 5.33
N SER A 40 0.95 6.23 4.62
CA SER A 40 0.60 4.87 5.04
C SER A 40 1.30 4.54 6.36
N GLY A 41 0.62 3.78 7.22
CA GLY A 41 1.22 3.22 8.45
C GLY A 41 1.37 1.71 8.42
N THR A 42 1.33 1.11 7.22
CA THR A 42 1.52 -0.34 7.01
C THR A 42 2.73 -0.57 6.11
N THR A 43 3.36 -1.75 6.22
CA THR A 43 4.42 -2.19 5.29
C THR A 43 3.86 -2.94 4.09
N TYR A 44 2.58 -3.30 4.10
CA TYR A 44 1.91 -3.97 2.98
C TYR A 44 1.52 -2.97 1.89
N GLY A 45 1.92 -3.25 0.65
CA GLY A 45 1.71 -2.36 -0.49
C GLY A 45 1.30 -3.09 -1.77
N PHE A 46 2.12 -2.96 -2.81
CA PHE A 46 1.89 -3.56 -4.12
C PHE A 46 1.76 -5.08 -4.03
N THR A 47 0.76 -5.66 -4.72
CA THR A 47 0.41 -7.09 -4.69
C THR A 47 0.24 -7.69 -3.28
N GLY A 48 0.03 -6.86 -2.26
CA GLY A 48 -0.08 -7.30 -0.87
C GLY A 48 1.23 -7.77 -0.25
N GLU A 49 2.37 -7.42 -0.86
CA GLU A 49 3.69 -7.78 -0.35
C GLU A 49 4.22 -6.74 0.64
N GLN A 50 5.15 -7.18 1.49
CA GLN A 50 5.80 -6.29 2.46
C GLN A 50 6.96 -5.56 1.80
N GLU A 51 7.03 -4.26 1.99
CA GLU A 51 8.15 -3.41 1.59
C GLU A 51 8.86 -2.86 2.83
N ASP A 52 10.19 -2.91 2.81
CA ASP A 52 11.02 -2.20 3.77
C ASP A 52 11.45 -0.85 3.19
N ALA A 53 10.90 0.22 3.75
CA ALA A 53 11.17 1.59 3.32
C ALA A 53 12.64 2.01 3.51
N ALA A 54 13.40 1.38 4.41
CA ALA A 54 14.80 1.72 4.62
C ALA A 54 15.70 1.19 3.50
N THR A 55 15.33 0.05 2.89
CA THR A 55 16.12 -0.63 1.86
C THR A 55 15.50 -0.56 0.47
N GLY A 56 14.21 -0.25 0.37
CA GLY A 56 13.42 -0.33 -0.87
C GLY A 56 13.20 -1.76 -1.37
N LEU A 57 13.43 -2.76 -0.51
CA LEU A 57 13.28 -4.17 -0.87
C LEU A 57 11.86 -4.65 -0.59
N VAL A 58 11.32 -5.41 -1.55
CA VAL A 58 10.04 -6.11 -1.43
C VAL A 58 10.32 -7.57 -1.06
N TYR A 59 9.69 -8.04 0.00
CA TYR A 59 9.81 -9.41 0.48
C TYR A 59 8.79 -10.29 -0.25
N LEU A 60 9.27 -11.07 -1.21
CA LEU A 60 8.51 -12.10 -1.91
C LEU A 60 8.67 -13.44 -1.20
N ARG A 61 7.58 -14.21 -1.10
CA ARG A 61 7.58 -15.54 -0.47
C ARG A 61 8.34 -16.56 -1.30
#